data_AF-A0A1Q4HIU7-F1
#
_entry.id   AF-A0A1Q4HIU7-F1
#
_cell.length_a   1.000
_cell.length_b   1.000
_cell.length_c   1.000
_cell.angle_alpha   90.00
_cell.angle_beta   90.00
_cell.angle_gamma   90.00
#
_symmetry.space_group_name_H-M   'P 1'
#
loop_
_entity.id
_entity.type
_entity.pdbx_description
1 polymer ?
#
loop_
_entity_poly.entity_id
_entity_poly.type
_entity_poly.pdbx_seq_one_letter_code
_entity_poly.pdbx_strand_id
1 'polypeptide(L)'
;MGVLAVGLWLAALTGYDIARRRLPNLLTVPGAVLILGWAVASGRGWPALCGAVALFGAYLLIHLVSPADLGAGDVKLALGLGALTGAFGIDVWTLAALGAPLLTAVWALAARVCGRRGPVPHGPAMCAASAAAVALVLVQP
;
A
#
# COMPACT_ATOMS: atom_id res chain seq x y z
N MET A 1 -4.50 18.71 7.22
CA MET A 1 -3.43 18.90 6.22
C MET A 1 -2.82 17.57 5.76
N GLY A 2 -2.38 16.68 6.65
CA GLY A 2 -1.75 15.39 6.28
C GLY A 2 -2.64 14.41 5.50
N VAL A 3 -3.91 14.25 5.86
CA VAL A 3 -4.84 13.27 5.23
C VAL A 3 -5.10 13.57 3.75
N LEU A 4 -5.24 14.85 3.39
CA LEU A 4 -5.44 15.27 1.99
C LEU A 4 -4.18 15.04 1.14
N ALA A 5 -3.00 15.29 1.71
CA ALA A 5 -1.72 15.03 1.04
C ALA A 5 -1.50 13.52 0.83
N VAL A 6 -1.82 12.70 1.83
CA VAL A 6 -1.79 11.24 1.73
C VAL A 6 -2.81 10.74 0.70
N GLY A 7 -4.03 11.26 0.72
CA GLY A 7 -5.07 10.91 -0.26
C GLY A 7 -4.68 11.28 -1.69
N LEU A 8 -4.11 12.47 -1.91
CA LEU A 8 -3.59 12.89 -3.22
C LEU A 8 -2.43 12.01 -3.69
N TRP A 9 -1.52 11.64 -2.78
CA TRP A 9 -0.41 10.73 -3.10
C TRP A 9 -0.91 9.33 -3.48
N LEU A 10 -1.86 8.77 -2.72
CA LEU A 10 -2.51 7.49 -3.05
C LEU A 10 -3.27 7.55 -4.38
N ALA A 11 -4.00 8.64 -4.65
CA ALA A 11 -4.72 8.83 -5.90
C ALA A 11 -3.76 8.95 -7.10
N ALA A 12 -2.65 9.68 -6.95
CA ALA A 12 -1.62 9.80 -7.97
C ALA A 12 -0.95 8.45 -8.27
N LEU A 13 -0.64 7.66 -7.23
CA LEU A 13 -0.06 6.32 -7.37
C LEU A 13 -1.04 5.35 -8.03
N THR A 14 -2.31 5.38 -7.63
CA THR A 14 -3.37 4.54 -8.21
C THR A 14 -3.60 4.89 -9.67
N GLY A 15 -3.64 6.18 -10.02
CA GLY A 15 -3.76 6.65 -11.40
C GLY A 15 -2.57 6.24 -12.28
N TYR A 16 -1.35 6.32 -11.75
CA TYR A 16 -0.15 5.88 -12.47
C TYR A 16 -0.11 4.37 -12.68
N ASP A 17 -0.51 3.59 -11.68
CA ASP A 17 -0.55 2.13 -11.77
C ASP A 17 -1.58 1.66 -12.81
N ILE A 18 -2.78 2.25 -12.80
CA ILE A 18 -3.82 1.99 -13.80
C ILE A 18 -3.36 2.41 -15.21
N ALA A 19 -2.71 3.57 -15.34
CA ALA A 19 -2.35 4.13 -16.63
C ALA A 19 -1.13 3.46 -17.28
N ARG A 20 -0.14 3.00 -16.51
CA ARG A 20 1.14 2.54 -17.07
C ARG A 20 1.56 1.13 -16.66
N ARG A 21 0.85 0.44 -15.76
CA ARG A 21 1.19 -0.89 -15.23
C ARG A 21 2.67 -1.05 -14.82
N ARG A 22 3.30 0.07 -14.47
CA ARG A 22 4.70 0.19 -14.06
C ARG A 22 4.76 1.37 -13.11
N LEU A 23 4.86 1.10 -11.80
CA LEU A 23 5.05 2.15 -10.81
C LEU A 23 6.44 2.79 -11.01
N PRO A 24 6.52 4.09 -11.30
CA PRO A 24 7.79 4.79 -11.38
C PRO A 24 8.40 4.95 -9.97
N ASN A 25 9.66 4.52 -9.80
CA ASN A 25 10.44 4.69 -8.56
C ASN A 25 10.48 6.14 -8.06
N LEU A 26 10.30 7.11 -8.97
CA LEU A 26 10.32 8.54 -8.70
C LEU A 26 9.16 9.02 -7.79
N LEU A 27 8.09 8.25 -7.59
CA LEU A 27 6.97 8.64 -6.70
C LEU A 27 6.88 7.83 -5.41
N THR A 28 7.34 6.57 -5.41
CA THR A 28 7.23 5.69 -4.24
C THR A 28 8.28 5.99 -3.17
N VAL A 29 9.52 6.25 -3.59
CA VAL A 29 10.62 6.59 -2.66
C VAL A 29 10.41 7.95 -1.98
N PRO A 30 10.13 9.07 -2.69
CA PRO A 30 9.88 10.33 -2.00
C PRO A 30 8.62 10.29 -1.13
N GLY A 31 7.59 9.55 -1.53
CA GLY A 31 6.40 9.35 -0.71
C GLY A 31 6.68 8.64 0.62
N ALA A 32 7.46 7.56 0.58
CA ALA A 32 7.88 6.85 1.79
C ALA A 32 8.73 7.75 2.71
N VAL A 33 9.64 8.54 2.14
CA VAL A 33 10.47 9.50 2.88
C VAL A 33 9.61 10.60 3.54
N LEU A 34 8.64 11.15 2.82
CA LEU A 34 7.73 12.16 3.37
C LEU A 34 6.87 11.61 4.51
N ILE A 35 6.37 10.38 4.38
CA ILE A 35 5.55 9.72 5.41
C ILE A 35 6.39 9.41 6.65
N LEU A 36 7.60 8.89 6.48
CA LEU A 36 8.52 8.67 7.59
C LEU A 36 8.92 9.99 8.27
N GLY A 37 9.21 11.03 7.49
CA GLY A 37 9.50 12.36 8.01
C GLY A 37 8.35 12.94 8.84
N TRP A 38 7.11 12.81 8.34
CA TRP A 38 5.91 13.20 9.09
C TRP A 38 5.72 12.36 10.36
N ALA A 39 5.90 11.04 10.28
CA ALA A 39 5.75 10.14 11.42
C ALA A 39 6.77 10.45 12.53
N VAL A 40 8.03 10.71 12.15
CA VAL A 40 9.08 11.15 13.10
C VAL A 40 8.69 12.49 13.73
N ALA A 41 8.26 13.47 12.94
CA ALA A 41 7.82 14.77 13.47
C ALA A 41 6.59 14.67 14.39
N SER A 42 5.77 13.62 14.21
CA SER A 42 4.57 13.35 15.01
C SER A 42 4.82 12.43 16.22
N GLY A 43 6.08 12.08 16.51
CA GLY A 43 6.43 11.16 17.62
C GLY A 43 6.10 9.68 17.37
N ARG A 44 5.73 9.32 16.13
CA ARG A 44 5.29 7.99 15.69
C ARG A 44 6.30 7.31 14.76
N GLY A 45 7.54 7.79 14.75
CA GLY A 45 8.59 7.32 13.85
C GLY A 45 8.92 5.84 13.99
N TRP A 46 8.95 5.32 15.23
CA TRP A 46 9.25 3.91 15.48
C TRP A 46 8.14 2.96 15.00
N PRO A 47 6.85 3.16 15.35
CA PRO A 47 5.74 2.41 14.75
C PRO A 47 5.71 2.46 13.22
N ALA A 48 5.97 3.64 12.63
CA ALA A 48 6.03 3.81 11.18
C ALA A 48 7.17 3.00 10.56
N LEU A 49 8.38 3.07 11.13
CA LEU A 49 9.53 2.32 10.63
C LEU A 49 9.29 0.81 10.70
N CYS A 50 8.77 0.31 11.83
CA CYS A 50 8.43 -1.10 11.99
C CYS A 50 7.38 -1.54 10.97
N GLY A 51 6.32 -0.75 10.78
CA GLY A 51 5.29 -1.04 9.79
C GLY A 51 5.82 -1.03 8.35
N ALA A 52 6.72 -0.10 8.02
CA ALA A 52 7.37 0.00 6.72
C ALA A 52 8.21 -1.25 6.42
N VAL A 53 9.09 -1.62 7.37
CA VAL A 53 9.99 -2.77 7.23
C VAL A 53 9.20 -4.07 7.15
N ALA A 54 8.17 -4.24 8.00
CA ALA A 54 7.36 -5.45 8.01
C ALA A 54 6.61 -5.64 6.69
N LEU A 55 5.94 -4.60 6.19
CA LEU A 55 5.14 -4.70 4.96
C LEU A 55 6.03 -4.84 3.73
N PHE A 56 7.13 -4.08 3.67
CA PHE A 56 8.15 -4.20 2.62
C PHE A 56 8.78 -5.59 2.61
N GLY A 57 9.17 -6.12 3.77
CA GLY A 57 9.78 -7.43 3.90
C GLY A 57 8.85 -8.55 3.44
N ALA A 58 7.56 -8.49 3.83
CA ALA A 58 6.56 -9.46 3.39
C ALA A 58 6.39 -9.44 1.85
N TYR A 59 6.24 -8.26 1.26
CA TYR A 59 6.10 -8.13 -0.19
C TYR A 59 7.39 -8.50 -0.95
N LEU A 60 8.56 -8.18 -0.39
CA LEU A 60 9.84 -8.58 -0.97
C LEU A 60 9.99 -10.11 -0.97
N LEU A 61 9.61 -10.78 0.12
CA LEU A 61 9.67 -12.23 0.19
C LEU A 61 8.74 -12.88 -0.85
N ILE A 62 7.51 -12.38 -0.99
CA ILE A 62 6.57 -12.84 -2.02
C ILE A 62 7.14 -12.60 -3.42
N HIS A 63 7.75 -11.42 -3.66
CA HIS A 63 8.39 -11.11 -4.94
C HIS A 63 9.58 -12.02 -5.26
N LEU A 64 10.36 -12.42 -4.26
CA LEU A 64 11.50 -13.32 -4.45
C LEU A 64 11.06 -14.77 -4.73
N VAL A 65 9.97 -15.21 -4.12
CA VAL A 65 9.40 -16.55 -4.35
C VAL A 65 8.63 -16.61 -5.68
N SER A 66 7.85 -15.58 -5.97
CA SER A 66 6.94 -15.49 -7.11
C SER A 66 7.04 -14.13 -7.83
N PRO A 67 8.16 -13.85 -8.52
CA PRO A 67 8.37 -12.57 -9.21
C PRO A 67 7.41 -12.33 -10.38
N ALA A 68 6.78 -13.39 -10.89
CA ALA A 68 5.76 -13.31 -11.94
C ALA A 68 4.40 -12.82 -11.43
N ASP A 69 4.11 -13.02 -10.14
CA ASP A 69 2.80 -12.73 -9.54
C ASP A 69 2.76 -11.34 -8.89
N LEU A 70 3.91 -10.84 -8.42
CA LEU A 70 4.02 -9.56 -7.72
C LEU A 70 5.08 -8.67 -8.36
N GLY A 71 4.73 -7.44 -8.71
CA GLY A 71 5.66 -6.53 -9.37
C GLY A 71 6.65 -5.90 -8.39
N ALA A 72 7.87 -5.60 -8.86
CA ALA A 72 8.85 -4.83 -8.07
C ALA A 72 8.36 -3.43 -7.66
N GLY A 73 7.30 -2.92 -8.33
CA GLY A 73 6.61 -1.70 -7.95
C GLY A 73 5.78 -1.86 -6.67
N ASP A 74 5.08 -2.98 -6.51
CA ASP A 74 4.22 -3.27 -5.36
C ASP A 74 5.07 -3.38 -4.07
N VAL A 75 6.25 -4.00 -4.17
CA VAL A 75 7.21 -4.07 -3.06
C VAL A 75 7.60 -2.68 -2.55
N LYS A 76 7.84 -1.72 -3.46
CA LYS A 76 8.23 -0.36 -3.07
C LYS A 76 7.07 0.45 -2.52
N LEU A 77 5.87 0.24 -3.07
CA LEU A 77 4.64 0.81 -2.53
C LEU A 77 4.41 0.32 -1.09
N ALA A 78 4.66 -0.97 -0.83
CA ALA A 78 4.50 -1.58 0.49
C ALA A 78 5.34 -0.87 1.56
N LEU A 79 6.52 -0.34 1.22
CA LEU A 79 7.34 0.43 2.15
C LEU A 79 6.60 1.69 2.66
N GLY A 80 6.06 2.49 1.75
CA GLY A 80 5.36 3.73 2.10
C GLY A 80 4.01 3.50 2.76
N LEU A 81 3.25 2.49 2.29
CA LEU A 81 1.99 2.09 2.90
C LEU A 81 2.20 1.51 4.30
N GLY A 82 3.20 0.67 4.49
CA GLY A 82 3.57 0.13 5.80
C GLY A 82 4.00 1.23 6.76
N ALA A 83 4.74 2.24 6.29
CA ALA A 83 5.08 3.41 7.10
C ALA A 83 3.84 4.19 7.54
N LEU A 84 2.92 4.42 6.61
CA LEU A 84 1.68 5.14 6.87
C LEU A 84 0.83 4.39 7.88
N THR A 85 0.46 3.14 7.59
CA THR A 85 -0.45 2.37 8.45
C THR A 85 0.19 2.03 9.79
N GLY A 86 1.50 1.76 9.83
CA GLY A 86 2.26 1.58 11.05
C GLY A 86 2.26 2.82 11.95
N ALA A 87 2.28 4.03 11.37
CA ALA A 87 2.16 5.27 12.14
C ALA A 87 0.78 5.42 12.81
N PHE A 88 -0.28 4.84 12.24
CA PHE A 88 -1.63 4.90 12.79
C PHE A 88 -1.95 3.77 13.79
N GLY A 89 -1.15 2.69 13.81
CA GLY A 89 -1.23 1.63 14.81
C GLY A 89 -1.18 0.24 14.20
N ILE A 90 -1.01 -0.77 15.07
CA ILE A 90 -0.91 -2.17 14.64
C ILE A 90 -2.20 -2.71 14.03
N ASP A 91 -3.36 -2.25 14.52
CA ASP A 91 -4.67 -2.65 13.99
C ASP A 91 -4.88 -2.12 12.56
N VAL A 92 -4.46 -0.88 12.30
CA VAL A 92 -4.50 -0.28 10.96
C VAL A 92 -3.54 -0.99 10.01
N TRP A 93 -2.34 -1.29 10.50
CA TRP A 93 -1.34 -2.01 9.73
C TRP A 93 -1.81 -3.42 9.35
N THR A 94 -2.36 -4.18 10.31
CA THR A 94 -2.87 -5.54 10.07
C THR A 94 -4.06 -5.56 9.13
N LEU A 95 -5.02 -4.63 9.28
CA LEU A 95 -6.15 -4.48 8.37
C LEU A 95 -5.70 -4.18 6.95
N ALA A 96 -4.72 -3.29 6.76
CA ALA A 96 -4.19 -2.98 5.43
C ALA A 96 -3.40 -4.16 4.84
N ALA A 97 -2.58 -4.83 5.66
CA ALA A 97 -1.76 -5.96 5.26
C ALA A 97 -2.60 -7.18 4.81
N LEU A 98 -3.70 -7.45 5.50
CA LEU A 98 -4.61 -8.55 5.17
C LEU A 98 -5.66 -8.15 4.13
N GLY A 99 -6.14 -6.91 4.17
CA GLY A 99 -7.14 -6.39 3.25
C GLY A 99 -6.64 -6.33 1.81
N ALA A 100 -5.37 -5.98 1.59
CA ALA A 100 -4.78 -5.89 0.26
C ALA A 100 -4.80 -7.22 -0.53
N PRO A 101 -4.29 -8.35 -0.02
CA PRO A 101 -4.36 -9.64 -0.71
C PRO A 101 -5.80 -10.16 -0.83
N LEU A 102 -6.67 -9.92 0.17
CA LEU A 102 -8.08 -10.30 0.09
C LEU A 102 -8.82 -9.57 -1.04
N LEU A 103 -8.67 -8.25 -1.13
CA LEU A 103 -9.25 -7.44 -2.21
C LEU A 103 -8.71 -7.88 -3.57
N THR A 104 -7.42 -8.18 -3.66
CA THR A 104 -6.81 -8.67 -4.89
C THR A 104 -7.35 -10.04 -5.29
N ALA A 105 -7.53 -10.94 -4.33
CA ALA A 105 -8.11 -12.27 -4.56
C ALA A 105 -9.58 -12.19 -5.02
N VAL A 106 -10.39 -11.33 -4.40
CA VAL A 106 -11.78 -11.08 -4.82
C VAL A 106 -11.83 -10.51 -6.23
N TRP A 107 -10.96 -9.55 -6.56
CA TRP A 107 -10.90 -9.00 -7.91
C TRP A 107 -10.44 -10.03 -8.94
N ALA A 108 -9.42 -10.84 -8.62
CA ALA A 108 -8.98 -11.93 -9.48
C ALA A 108 -10.06 -12.98 -9.72
N LEU A 109 -10.85 -13.32 -8.68
CA LEU A 109 -11.99 -14.22 -8.80
C LEU A 109 -13.09 -13.61 -9.68
N ALA A 110 -13.48 -12.36 -9.43
CA ALA A 110 -14.48 -11.66 -10.24
C ALA A 110 -14.06 -11.54 -11.71
N ALA A 111 -12.78 -11.21 -11.97
CA ALA A 111 -12.23 -11.14 -13.31
C ALA A 111 -12.28 -12.50 -14.02
N ARG A 112 -11.98 -13.60 -13.31
CA ARG A 112 -12.13 -14.97 -13.83
C ARG A 112 -13.57 -15.31 -14.16
N VAL A 113 -14.52 -14.99 -13.28
CA VAL A 113 -15.96 -15.23 -13.50
C VAL A 113 -16.47 -14.44 -14.71
N CYS A 114 -15.99 -13.21 -14.93
CA CYS A 114 -16.30 -12.40 -16.10
C CYS A 114 -15.51 -12.78 -17.36
N GLY A 115 -14.75 -13.87 -17.36
CA GLY A 115 -14.01 -14.36 -18.54
C GLY A 115 -12.77 -13.55 -18.92
N ARG A 116 -12.34 -12.59 -18.10
CA ARG A 116 -11.11 -11.81 -18.35
C ARG A 116 -9.88 -12.64 -17.98
N ARG A 117 -9.01 -12.89 -18.97
CA ARG A 117 -7.71 -13.53 -18.78
C ARG A 117 -6.60 -12.47 -18.84
N GLY A 118 -5.99 -12.17 -17.71
CA GLY A 118 -4.86 -11.25 -17.61
C GLY A 118 -4.46 -11.00 -16.16
N PRO A 119 -3.20 -10.60 -15.91
CA PRO A 119 -2.71 -10.30 -14.57
C PRO A 119 -3.49 -9.14 -13.95
N VAL A 120 -3.89 -9.30 -12.69
CA VAL A 120 -4.63 -8.28 -11.92
C VAL A 120 -3.62 -7.39 -11.19
N PRO A 121 -3.69 -6.06 -11.36
CA PRO A 121 -2.80 -5.15 -10.66
C PRO A 121 -3.09 -5.16 -9.15
N HIS A 122 -2.05 -5.36 -8.34
CA HIS A 122 -2.13 -5.40 -6.87
C HIS A 122 -2.14 -4.00 -6.24
N GLY A 123 -1.47 -3.03 -6.89
CA GLY A 123 -1.36 -1.63 -6.44
C GLY A 123 -2.67 -0.94 -6.04
N PRO A 124 -3.78 -1.05 -6.80
CA PRO A 124 -5.02 -0.34 -6.46
C PRO A 124 -5.71 -0.99 -5.25
N ALA A 125 -5.62 -2.33 -5.12
CA ALA A 125 -6.14 -3.05 -3.97
C ALA A 125 -5.35 -2.71 -2.70
N MET A 126 -4.02 -2.59 -2.78
CA MET A 126 -3.19 -2.11 -1.67
C MET A 126 -3.54 -0.69 -1.24
N CYS A 127 -3.71 0.23 -2.19
CA CYS A 127 -4.08 1.61 -1.90
C CYS A 127 -5.48 1.69 -1.27
N ALA A 128 -6.45 0.96 -1.81
CA ALA A 128 -7.81 0.91 -1.28
C ALA A 128 -7.86 0.34 0.14
N ALA A 129 -7.18 -0.78 0.39
CA ALA A 129 -7.09 -1.38 1.72
C ALA A 129 -6.47 -0.43 2.75
N SER A 130 -5.37 0.22 2.38
CA SER A 130 -4.66 1.15 3.25
C SER A 130 -5.47 2.42 3.53
N ALA A 131 -6.13 2.97 2.50
CA ALA A 131 -7.01 4.12 2.65
C ALA A 131 -8.21 3.80 3.55
N ALA A 132 -8.85 2.65 3.36
CA ALA A 132 -9.98 2.22 4.19
C ALA A 132 -9.56 2.01 5.66
N ALA A 133 -8.43 1.35 5.90
CA ALA A 133 -7.92 1.12 7.25
C ALA A 133 -7.61 2.44 7.98
N VAL A 134 -6.97 3.40 7.31
CA VAL A 134 -6.69 4.72 7.89
C VAL A 134 -7.98 5.52 8.09
N ALA A 135 -8.91 5.47 7.13
CA ALA A 135 -10.19 6.18 7.24
C ALA A 135 -11.02 5.69 8.44
N LEU A 136 -11.03 4.39 8.73
CA LEU A 136 -11.74 3.84 9.88
C LEU A 136 -11.24 4.45 11.19
N VAL A 137 -9.93 4.59 11.38
CA VAL A 137 -9.37 5.22 12.58
C VAL A 137 -9.65 6.72 12.65
N LEU A 138 -9.74 7.41 11.51
CA LEU A 138 -10.10 8.82 11.49
C LEU A 138 -11.59 9.09 11.77
N VAL A 139 -12.44 8.09 11.56
CA VAL A 139 -13.89 8.18 11.79
C VAL A 139 -14.28 7.72 13.20
N GLN A 140 -13.46 6.91 13.87
CA GLN A 140 -13.69 6.54 15.27
C GLN A 140 -13.20 7.66 16.21
N PRO A 141 -14.10 8.37 16.91
CA PRO A 141 -13.76 9.49 17.79
C PRO A 141 -13.13 9.05 19.11
#